data_AF-A0A919TXP2-F1
#
_entry.id   AF-A0A919TXP2-F1
#
_cell.length_a   1.000
_cell.length_b   1.000
_cell.length_c   1.000
_cell.angle_alpha   90.00
_cell.angle_beta   90.00
_cell.angle_gamma   90.00
#
_symmetry.space_group_name_H-M   'P 1'
#
loop_
_entity.id
_entity.type
_entity.pdbx_description
1 polymer ?
#
loop_
_entity_poly.entity_id
_entity_poly.type
_entity_poly.pdbx_seq_one_letter_code
_entity_poly.pdbx_strand_id
1 'polypeptide(L)'
;MTVSFEDLLFFDCYVDQVGPSEDGSIAILLSDVNGEFTQVWFGVLENIRPAVLQTALAAVQNNLTCRVALTGTEENSELYRIHAINAAAKGGRGRY
;
A
#
# COMPACT_ATOMS: atom_id res chain seq x y z
N MET A 1 12.47 -11.60 -12.91
CA MET A 1 12.39 -10.53 -13.93
C MET A 1 12.73 -9.23 -13.24
N THR A 2 13.59 -8.41 -13.83
CA THR A 2 13.93 -7.09 -13.28
C THR A 2 12.89 -6.11 -13.80
N VAL A 3 11.97 -5.66 -12.95
CA VAL A 3 11.05 -4.57 -13.32
C VAL A 3 11.86 -3.28 -13.33
N SER A 4 11.83 -2.55 -14.43
CA SER A 4 12.51 -1.26 -14.55
C SER A 4 11.72 -0.21 -13.77
N PHE A 5 12.41 0.74 -13.14
CA PHE A 5 11.77 1.79 -12.36
C PHE A 5 10.81 2.66 -13.19
N GLU A 6 11.02 2.69 -14.51
CA GLU A 6 10.18 3.39 -15.49
C GLU A 6 8.81 2.72 -15.70
N ASP A 7 8.67 1.43 -15.36
CA ASP A 7 7.41 0.67 -15.45
C ASP A 7 6.59 0.74 -14.15
N LEU A 8 7.11 1.42 -13.12
CA LEU A 8 6.42 1.56 -11.84
C LEU A 8 5.43 2.71 -11.88
N LEU A 9 4.20 2.40 -11.48
CA LEU A 9 3.13 3.36 -11.31
C LEU A 9 3.07 3.79 -9.85
N PHE A 10 2.93 5.09 -9.64
CA PHE A 10 2.88 5.69 -8.30
C PHE A 10 1.45 6.07 -7.96
N PHE A 11 0.95 5.55 -6.85
CA PHE A 11 -0.40 5.82 -6.36
C PHE A 11 -0.35 6.33 -4.93
N ASP A 12 -1.30 7.22 -4.60
CA ASP A 12 -1.51 7.66 -3.23
C ASP A 12 -2.64 6.82 -2.66
N CYS A 13 -2.33 5.95 -1.70
CA CYS A 13 -3.24 4.94 -1.19
C CYS A 13 -3.43 5.04 0.32
N TYR A 14 -4.59 4.61 0.78
CA TYR A 14 -4.81 4.24 2.17
C TYR A 14 -4.42 2.78 2.39
N VAL A 15 -3.81 2.51 3.54
CA VAL A 15 -3.62 1.14 4.03
C VAL A 15 -4.81 0.80 4.89
N ASP A 16 -5.63 -0.15 4.45
CA ASP A 16 -6.80 -0.59 5.22
C ASP A 16 -6.45 -1.76 6.14
N GLN A 17 -5.72 -2.74 5.60
CA GLN A 17 -5.33 -3.94 6.34
C GLN A 17 -3.96 -4.44 5.91
N VAL A 18 -3.30 -5.13 6.84
CA VAL A 18 -2.03 -5.82 6.62
C VAL A 18 -2.21 -7.23 7.19
N GLY A 19 -1.93 -8.26 6.38
CA GLY A 19 -2.21 -9.62 6.79
C GLY A 19 -1.40 -10.68 6.03
N PRO A 20 -1.34 -11.90 6.57
CA PRO A 20 -0.82 -13.04 5.84
C PRO A 20 -1.79 -13.42 4.72
N SER A 21 -1.24 -13.75 3.56
CA SER A 21 -1.93 -14.38 2.44
C SER A 21 -2.00 -15.90 2.63
N GLU A 22 -2.83 -16.60 1.86
CA GLU A 22 -3.04 -18.05 1.96
C GLU A 22 -1.75 -18.86 1.74
N ASP A 23 -0.79 -18.32 0.98
CA ASP A 23 0.52 -18.91 0.71
C ASP A 23 1.56 -18.62 1.81
N GLY A 24 1.17 -17.93 2.89
CA GLY A 24 2.06 -17.51 3.97
C GLY A 24 2.92 -16.28 3.61
N SER A 25 2.74 -15.71 2.42
CA SER A 25 3.31 -14.41 2.08
C SER A 25 2.56 -13.29 2.83
N ILE A 26 3.08 -12.08 2.78
CA ILE A 26 2.43 -10.92 3.41
C ILE A 26 1.89 -10.04 2.30
N ALA A 27 0.60 -9.75 2.40
CA ALA A 27 -0.10 -8.86 1.50
C ALA A 27 -0.63 -7.64 2.27
N ILE A 28 -0.78 -6.55 1.54
CA ILE A 28 -1.30 -5.29 2.07
C ILE A 28 -2.53 -4.91 1.26
N LEU A 29 -3.63 -4.67 1.96
CA LEU A 29 -4.86 -4.16 1.37
C LEU A 29 -4.73 -2.65 1.21
N LEU A 30 -4.69 -2.21 -0.04
CA LEU A 30 -4.59 -0.81 -0.40
C LEU A 30 -5.86 -0.34 -1.09
N SER A 31 -6.27 0.88 -0.78
CA SER A 31 -7.32 1.62 -1.47
C SER A 31 -6.73 2.90 -2.04
N ASP A 32 -6.87 3.15 -3.35
CA ASP A 32 -6.40 4.40 -3.93
C ASP A 32 -7.24 5.59 -3.43
N VAL A 33 -6.57 6.71 -3.18
CA VAL A 33 -7.21 7.95 -2.73
C VAL A 33 -7.97 8.61 -3.88
N ASN A 34 -7.49 8.46 -5.11
CA ASN A 34 -8.07 9.08 -6.30
C ASN A 34 -9.18 8.23 -6.94
N GLY A 35 -9.34 6.98 -6.50
CA GLY A 35 -10.39 6.07 -6.94
C GLY A 35 -10.07 5.28 -8.21
N GLU A 36 -8.80 5.16 -8.62
CA GLU A 36 -8.41 4.28 -9.73
C GLU A 36 -8.67 2.80 -9.40
N PHE A 37 -8.53 2.43 -8.13
CA PHE A 37 -8.93 1.12 -7.62
C PHE A 37 -9.52 1.27 -6.21
N THR A 38 -10.49 0.42 -5.88
CA THR A 38 -11.21 0.50 -4.62
C THR A 38 -10.48 -0.20 -3.49
N GLN A 39 -10.24 -1.51 -3.58
CA GLN A 39 -9.60 -2.32 -2.54
C GLN A 39 -8.93 -3.53 -3.18
N VAL A 40 -7.60 -3.55 -3.19
CA VAL A 40 -6.81 -4.63 -3.81
C VAL A 40 -5.71 -5.06 -2.85
N TRP A 41 -5.54 -6.37 -2.74
CA TRP A 41 -4.41 -6.97 -2.02
C TRP A 41 -3.19 -6.97 -2.92
N PHE A 42 -2.12 -6.34 -2.45
CA PHE A 42 -0.85 -6.32 -3.16
C PHE A 42 0.18 -7.16 -2.40
N GLY A 43 0.82 -8.07 -3.13
CA GLY A 43 1.92 -8.88 -2.62
C GLY A 43 3.16 -8.03 -2.38
N VAL A 44 3.86 -8.29 -1.28
CA VAL A 44 5.10 -7.58 -0.94
C VAL A 44 6.30 -8.48 -1.17
N LEU A 45 7.27 -7.98 -1.95
CA LEU A 45 8.54 -8.65 -2.20
C LEU A 45 9.30 -8.95 -0.89
N GLU A 46 9.90 -10.14 -0.80
CA GLU A 46 10.57 -10.62 0.42
C GLU A 46 11.67 -9.71 0.95
N ASN A 47 12.46 -9.13 0.04
CA ASN A 47 13.62 -8.31 0.38
C ASN A 47 13.26 -6.96 1.04
N ILE A 48 12.05 -6.46 0.83
CA ILE A 48 11.57 -5.17 1.38
C ILE A 48 10.46 -5.35 2.42
N ARG A 49 9.98 -6.58 2.62
CA ARG A 49 8.87 -6.93 3.50
C ARG A 49 8.94 -6.28 4.89
N PRO A 50 10.07 -6.29 5.64
CA PRO A 50 10.12 -5.68 6.97
C PRO A 50 9.90 -4.16 6.94
N ALA A 51 10.51 -3.47 5.99
CA ALA A 51 10.41 -2.01 5.86
C ALA A 51 9.00 -1.59 5.41
N VAL A 52 8.42 -2.34 4.47
CA VAL A 52 7.05 -2.09 3.99
C VAL A 52 6.04 -2.33 5.11
N LEU A 53 6.15 -3.44 5.83
CA LEU A 53 5.31 -3.75 6.99
C LEU A 53 5.36 -2.65 8.05
N GLN A 54 6.56 -2.22 8.44
CA GLN A 54 6.74 -1.18 9.45
C GLN A 54 6.06 0.13 9.02
N THR A 55 6.21 0.51 7.75
CA THR A 55 5.60 1.73 7.19
C THR A 55 4.07 1.59 7.10
N ALA A 56 3.58 0.44 6.64
CA ALA A 56 2.15 0.16 6.51
C ALA A 56 1.46 0.14 7.88
N LEU A 57 2.08 -0.50 8.88
CA LEU A 57 1.58 -0.51 10.26
C LEU A 57 1.54 0.89 10.84
N ALA A 58 2.61 1.68 10.66
CA ALA A 58 2.65 3.07 11.11
C ALA A 58 1.57 3.92 10.42
N ALA A 59 1.32 3.68 9.13
CA ALA A 59 0.28 4.38 8.39
C ALA A 59 -1.12 4.05 8.89
N VAL A 60 -1.42 2.76 9.16
CA VAL A 60 -2.69 2.34 9.77
C VAL A 60 -2.89 2.97 11.14
N GLN A 61 -1.86 2.90 12.01
CA GLN A 61 -1.94 3.42 13.39
C GLN A 61 -2.14 4.94 13.45
N ASN A 62 -1.49 5.67 12.55
CA ASN A 62 -1.55 7.13 12.51
C ASN A 62 -2.56 7.67 11.50
N ASN A 63 -3.34 6.79 10.86
CA ASN A 63 -4.30 7.10 9.81
C ASN A 63 -3.70 7.96 8.67
N LEU A 64 -2.46 7.65 8.27
CA LEU A 64 -1.72 8.37 7.22
C LEU A 64 -2.02 7.79 5.84
N THR A 65 -1.93 8.65 4.83
CA THR A 65 -1.86 8.21 3.43
C THR A 65 -0.47 7.67 3.12
N CYS A 66 -0.37 6.80 2.12
CA CYS A 66 0.88 6.21 1.68
C CYS A 66 1.04 6.39 0.18
N ARG A 67 2.19 6.87 -0.26
CA ARG A 67 2.59 6.75 -1.65
C ARG A 67 3.20 5.38 -1.89
N VAL A 68 2.60 4.60 -2.77
CA VAL A 68 3.07 3.27 -3.15
C VAL A 68 3.56 3.26 -4.58
N ALA A 69 4.56 2.42 -4.84
CA ALA A 69 5.01 2.10 -6.19
C ALA A 69 4.58 0.67 -6.51
N LEU A 70 3.73 0.51 -7.51
CA LEU A 70 3.13 -0.75 -7.94
C LEU A 70 3.50 -1.04 -9.39
N THR A 71 3.55 -2.32 -9.76
CA THR A 71 3.68 -2.73 -11.17
C THR A 71 2.37 -2.64 -11.96
N GLY A 72 1.26 -2.41 -11.27
CA GLY A 72 -0.10 -2.37 -11.83
C GLY A 72 -1.15 -2.19 -10.74
N THR A 73 -2.42 -2.18 -11.13
CA THR A 73 -3.59 -2.01 -10.25
C THR A 73 -4.37 -3.31 -10.02
N GLU A 74 -3.84 -4.45 -10.49
CA GLU A 74 -4.47 -5.77 -10.40
C GLU A 74 -3.94 -6.56 -9.18
N GLU A 75 -4.67 -7.58 -8.70
CA GLU A 75 -4.29 -8.42 -7.54
C GLU A 75 -2.93 -9.12 -7.66
N ASN A 76 -2.47 -9.39 -8.88
CA ASN A 76 -1.16 -10.01 -9.11
C ASN A 76 -0.02 -8.98 -9.15
N SER A 77 -0.31 -7.70 -8.93
CA SER A 77 0.69 -6.65 -8.97
C SER A 77 1.53 -6.66 -7.69
N GLU A 78 2.82 -6.39 -7.86
CA GLU A 78 3.76 -6.40 -6.74
C GLU A 78 3.99 -4.98 -6.24
N LEU A 79 4.06 -4.86 -4.91
CA LEU A 79 4.46 -3.62 -4.25
C LEU A 79 5.98 -3.54 -4.16
N TYR A 80 6.55 -2.52 -4.79
CA TYR A 80 8.01 -2.26 -4.80
C TYR A 80 8.44 -1.25 -3.75
N ARG A 81 7.54 -0.33 -3.37
CA ARG A 81 7.86 0.69 -2.38
C ARG A 81 6.59 1.20 -1.72
N ILE A 82 6.70 1.54 -0.44
CA ILE A 82 5.70 2.31 0.29
C ILE A 82 6.41 3.45 1.02
N HIS A 83 5.79 4.62 1.03
CA HIS A 83 6.24 5.76 1.80
C HIS A 83 5.03 6.44 2.41
N ALA A 84 4.99 6.51 3.74
CA ALA A 84 3.94 7.26 4.42
C ALA A 84 4.09 8.75 4.09
N ILE A 85 3.02 9.36 3.60
CA ILE A 85 2.93 10.79 3.31
C ILE A 85 1.91 11.41 4.24
N ASN A 86 2.21 12.62 4.71
CA ASN A 86 1.27 13.40 5.52
C ASN A 86 0.28 14.14 4.59
N ALA A 87 -0.40 13.38 3.72
CA ALA A 87 -1.58 13.87 3.04
C ALA A 87 -2.81 13.52 3.91
N ALA A 88 -3.91 14.24 3.74
CA ALA A 88 -5.05 14.24 4.65
C ALA A 88 -5.42 12.82 5.17
N ALA A 89 -5.39 12.68 6.50
CA ALA A 89 -5.83 11.47 7.18
C ALA A 89 -7.23 11.08 6.68
N LYS A 90 -7.44 9.78 6.41
CA LYS A 90 -8.71 9.25 5.89
C LYS A 90 -9.84 9.83 6.71
N GLY A 91 -10.59 10.75 6.10
CA GLY A 91 -11.63 11.61 6.69
C GLY A 91 -11.67 11.62 8.21
N GLY A 92 -11.15 12.68 8.83
CA GLY A 92 -11.51 13.03 10.20
C GLY A 92 -13.02 12.99 10.33
N ARG A 93 -13.54 11.96 11.01
CA ARG A 93 -14.88 12.00 11.59
C ARG A 93 -14.83 13.06 12.68
N GLY A 94 -15.07 14.31 12.28
CA GLY A 94 -15.57 15.32 13.18
C GLY A 94 -16.78 14.74 13.90
N ARG A 95 -16.61 14.43 15.18
CA ARG A 95 -17.70 14.29 16.12
C ARG A 95 -17.65 15.56 16.96
N TYR A 96 -18.45 16.54 16.53
CA TYR A 96 -18.99 17.56 17.43
C TYR A 96 -19.88 16.88 18.47
#